data_AF-A0A5M9MNI7-F1
#
_entry.id   AF-A0A5M9MNI7-F1
#
_cell.length_a   1.000
_cell.length_b   1.000
_cell.length_c   1.000
_cell.angle_alpha   90.00
_cell.angle_beta   90.00
_cell.angle_gamma   90.00
#
_symmetry.space_group_name_H-M   'P 1'
#
loop_
_entity.id
_entity.type
_entity.pdbx_description
1 polymer ?
#
loop_
_entity_poly.entity_id
_entity_poly.type
_entity_poly.pdbx_seq_one_letter_code
_entity_poly.pdbx_strand_id
1 'polypeptide(L)'
;MFRPSQPMMARLRLTTKQVNGGYYKGNRTGSMGYFAKNGSYVIDWKKVRTYVVPENLDTFKLTPFVTKRMAPTKSRYTKELERNGTIVTSERPFDGKEYLDLWASDNGPEVLEQERLRNESASSESTSTRQ
;
A
#
# COMPACT_ATOMS: atom_id res chain seq x y z
N MET A 1 -18.56 -24.01 32.97
CA MET A 1 -18.10 -23.95 31.57
C MET A 1 -18.87 -24.99 30.78
N PHE A 2 -19.74 -24.56 29.86
CA PHE A 2 -20.61 -25.45 29.07
C PHE A 2 -19.76 -26.26 28.09
N ARG A 3 -19.82 -27.60 28.19
CA ARG A 3 -19.21 -28.51 27.21
C ARG A 3 -20.31 -28.96 26.24
N PRO A 4 -20.15 -28.74 24.93
CA PRO A 4 -21.14 -29.15 23.95
C PRO A 4 -21.34 -30.68 23.94
N SER A 5 -22.57 -31.13 23.65
CA SER A 5 -22.90 -32.56 23.60
C SER A 5 -22.16 -33.28 22.45
N GLN A 6 -21.87 -34.57 22.63
CA GLN A 6 -21.25 -35.45 21.61
C GLN A 6 -21.80 -35.27 20.18
N PRO A 7 -23.12 -35.28 19.93
CA PRO A 7 -23.66 -35.08 18.58
C PRO A 7 -23.41 -33.67 18.02
N MET A 8 -23.31 -32.66 18.89
CA MET A 8 -23.00 -31.29 18.47
C MET A 8 -21.51 -31.14 18.10
N MET A 9 -20.61 -31.87 18.78
CA MET A 9 -19.19 -31.90 18.43
C MET A 9 -18.91 -32.57 17.07
N ALA A 10 -19.71 -33.57 16.67
CA ALA A 10 -19.55 -34.30 15.41
C ALA A 10 -19.77 -33.43 14.14
N ARG A 11 -20.42 -32.28 14.26
CA ARG A 11 -20.70 -31.35 13.13
C ARG A 11 -19.80 -30.12 13.10
N LEU A 12 -18.93 -29.95 14.10
CA LEU A 12 -17.99 -28.82 14.14
C LEU A 12 -16.82 -29.07 13.19
N ARG A 13 -16.31 -28.00 12.57
CA ARG A 13 -15.15 -28.08 11.68
C ARG A 13 -13.92 -28.54 12.47
N LEU A 14 -13.20 -29.51 11.90
CA LEU A 14 -11.96 -30.01 12.49
C LEU A 14 -10.90 -28.89 12.62
N THR A 15 -10.24 -28.90 13.77
CA THR A 15 -9.11 -28.05 14.16
C THR A 15 -7.93 -28.95 14.49
N THR A 16 -6.74 -28.35 14.61
CA THR A 16 -5.48 -29.08 14.83
C THR A 16 -5.43 -29.88 16.13
N LYS A 17 -6.32 -29.63 17.10
CA LYS A 17 -6.31 -30.26 18.43
C LYS A 17 -7.42 -31.30 18.64
N GLN A 18 -8.23 -31.56 17.63
CA GLN A 18 -9.39 -32.47 17.73
C GLN A 18 -9.11 -33.90 17.27
N VAL A 19 -8.04 -34.11 16.49
CA VAL A 19 -7.67 -35.40 15.90
C VAL A 19 -6.18 -35.64 16.07
N ASN A 20 -5.78 -36.91 16.08
CA ASN A 20 -4.40 -37.32 16.36
C ASN A 20 -3.54 -37.31 15.08
N GLY A 21 -2.42 -38.06 15.09
CA GLY A 21 -1.43 -38.08 14.01
C GLY A 21 -1.99 -38.18 12.59
N GLY A 22 -1.39 -37.41 11.67
CA GLY A 22 -1.72 -37.39 10.23
C GLY A 22 -2.59 -36.20 9.80
N TYR A 23 -3.35 -35.57 10.71
CA TYR A 23 -4.10 -34.36 10.39
C TYR A 23 -3.25 -33.10 10.61
N TYR A 24 -2.76 -32.51 9.52
CA TYR A 24 -2.09 -31.21 9.54
C TYR A 24 -3.01 -30.12 8.99
N LYS A 25 -3.17 -29.02 9.74
CA LYS A 25 -3.90 -27.83 9.31
C LYS A 25 -3.08 -26.58 9.64
N GLY A 26 -2.70 -25.84 8.60
CA GLY A 26 -1.85 -24.65 8.74
C GLY A 26 -2.59 -23.40 9.26
N ASN A 27 -1.81 -22.42 9.72
CA ASN A 27 -2.30 -21.15 10.29
C ASN A 27 -2.05 -19.93 9.38
N ARG A 28 -2.00 -20.14 8.06
CA ARG A 28 -1.75 -19.09 7.04
C ARG A 28 -0.44 -18.31 7.24
N THR A 29 0.58 -18.96 7.79
CA THR A 29 1.93 -18.37 7.92
C THR A 29 2.59 -18.12 6.55
N GLY A 30 2.10 -18.76 5.49
CA GLY A 30 2.68 -18.70 4.14
C GLY A 30 3.82 -19.70 3.97
N SER A 31 4.20 -19.98 2.72
CA SER A 31 5.34 -20.85 2.41
C SER A 31 6.63 -20.05 2.38
N MET A 32 7.57 -20.36 3.27
CA MET A 32 8.87 -19.68 3.38
C MET A 32 9.99 -20.46 2.64
N GLY A 33 9.63 -21.44 1.81
CA GLY A 33 10.58 -22.43 1.31
C GLY A 33 9.90 -23.62 0.65
N TYR A 34 10.55 -24.78 0.72
CA TYR A 34 10.04 -26.04 0.16
C TYR A 34 10.54 -27.24 0.98
N PHE A 35 9.81 -28.35 0.91
CA PHE A 35 10.24 -29.63 1.47
C PHE A 35 11.17 -30.35 0.48
N ALA A 36 12.34 -30.76 0.94
CA ALA A 36 13.25 -31.61 0.18
C ALA A 36 12.77 -33.08 0.20
N LYS A 37 13.28 -33.90 -0.73
CA LYS A 37 12.85 -35.31 -0.88
C LYS A 37 13.05 -36.16 0.39
N ASN A 38 13.99 -35.78 1.26
CA ASN A 38 14.27 -36.44 2.54
C ASN A 38 13.35 -35.98 3.69
N GLY A 39 12.35 -35.13 3.43
CA GLY A 39 11.43 -34.60 4.43
C GLY A 39 11.96 -33.38 5.20
N SER A 40 13.19 -32.93 4.95
CA SER A 40 13.70 -31.68 5.53
C SER A 40 13.06 -30.45 4.87
N TYR A 41 13.00 -29.33 5.60
CA TYR A 41 12.48 -28.07 5.07
C TYR A 41 13.65 -27.12 4.74
N VAL A 42 13.71 -26.67 3.49
CA VAL A 42 14.74 -25.72 3.01
C VAL A 42 14.11 -24.34 2.88
N ILE A 43 14.73 -23.34 3.53
CA ILE A 43 14.24 -21.95 3.56
C ILE A 43 14.68 -21.22 2.28
N ASP A 44 13.73 -20.55 1.64
CA ASP A 44 13.97 -19.64 0.52
C ASP A 44 13.91 -18.19 1.05
N TRP A 45 15.08 -17.58 1.24
CA TRP A 45 15.21 -16.24 1.82
C TRP A 45 14.49 -15.15 1.00
N LYS A 46 14.20 -15.37 -0.29
CA LYS A 46 13.42 -14.43 -1.10
C LYS A 46 11.95 -14.35 -0.69
N LYS A 47 11.43 -15.39 -0.03
CA LYS A 47 10.03 -15.47 0.45
C LYS A 47 9.89 -15.07 1.91
N VAL A 48 11.00 -14.94 2.63
CA VAL A 48 11.01 -14.53 4.02
C VAL A 48 10.65 -13.04 4.10
N ARG A 49 9.59 -12.74 4.84
CA ARG A 49 9.12 -11.36 5.03
C ARG A 49 10.04 -10.63 6.00
N THR A 50 10.49 -9.43 5.61
CA THR A 50 11.25 -8.51 6.46
C THR A 50 10.42 -7.25 6.70
N TYR A 51 10.48 -6.69 7.91
CA TYR A 51 9.89 -5.39 8.23
C TYR A 51 11.02 -4.37 8.30
N VAL A 52 11.12 -3.51 7.29
CA VAL A 52 12.20 -2.51 7.18
C VAL A 52 11.90 -1.36 8.13
N VAL A 53 12.82 -1.11 9.06
CA VAL A 53 12.75 0.03 9.99
C VAL A 53 13.52 1.21 9.36
N PRO A 54 12.91 2.40 9.22
CA PRO A 54 13.60 3.58 8.72
C PRO A 54 14.76 4.00 9.63
N GLU A 55 15.79 4.60 9.04
CA GLU A 55 16.91 5.17 9.79
C GLU A 55 16.49 6.42 10.58
N ASN A 56 17.17 6.71 11.69
CA ASN A 56 16.97 7.89 12.54
C ASN A 56 15.57 8.04 13.18
N LEU A 57 14.85 6.93 13.39
CA LEU A 57 13.51 6.95 14.01
C LEU A 57 13.52 7.46 15.46
N ASP A 58 14.64 7.30 16.16
CA ASP A 58 14.87 7.77 17.53
C ASP A 58 14.96 9.30 17.65
N THR A 59 15.47 9.96 16.62
CA THR A 59 15.57 11.43 16.54
C THR A 59 14.38 12.08 15.85
N PHE A 60 13.45 11.28 15.31
CA PHE A 60 12.32 11.78 14.55
C PHE A 60 11.27 12.45 15.44
N LYS A 61 10.82 13.63 15.04
CA LYS A 61 9.96 14.49 15.88
C LYS A 61 8.48 14.15 15.82
N LEU A 62 8.02 13.43 14.80
CA LEU A 62 6.60 13.11 14.66
C LEU A 62 6.21 12.01 15.64
N THR A 63 5.14 12.25 16.38
CA THR A 63 4.57 11.30 17.35
C THR A 63 3.19 10.85 16.88
N PRO A 64 2.66 9.72 17.38
CA PRO A 64 1.34 9.23 16.96
C PRO A 64 0.16 10.13 17.38
N PHE A 65 0.40 11.20 18.15
CA PHE A 65 -0.63 12.10 18.63
C PHE A 65 -0.36 13.54 18.20
N VAL A 66 -1.42 14.28 17.94
CA VAL A 66 -1.39 15.72 17.65
C VAL A 66 -1.99 16.48 18.83
N THR A 67 -1.53 17.71 19.07
CA THR A 67 -2.07 18.54 20.15
C THR A 67 -3.52 18.94 19.86
N LYS A 68 -4.39 18.88 20.88
CA LYS A 68 -5.80 19.30 20.78
C LYS A 68 -5.99 20.80 20.54
N ARG A 69 -4.94 21.61 20.73
CA ARG A 69 -4.97 23.06 20.48
C ARG A 69 -5.05 23.36 18.98
N MET A 70 -4.57 22.46 18.14
CA MET A 70 -4.68 22.56 16.70
C MET A 70 -6.02 21.97 16.25
N ALA A 71 -6.86 22.79 15.62
CA ALA A 71 -8.09 22.30 15.00
C ALA A 71 -7.74 21.40 13.80
N PRO A 72 -8.54 20.35 13.51
CA PRO A 72 -8.32 19.51 12.34
C PRO A 72 -8.34 20.33 11.05
N THR A 73 -7.27 20.22 10.25
CA THR A 73 -7.17 20.89 8.96
C THR A 73 -8.09 20.22 7.95
N LYS A 74 -9.01 20.99 7.35
CA LYS A 74 -9.90 20.51 6.28
C LYS A 74 -9.14 20.42 4.96
N SER A 75 -9.52 19.48 4.10
CA SER A 75 -8.93 19.34 2.76
C SER A 75 -9.27 20.57 1.89
N ARG A 76 -8.34 20.96 1.01
CA ARG A 76 -8.54 22.04 0.02
C ARG A 76 -9.37 21.57 -1.18
N TYR A 77 -9.37 20.27 -1.43
CA TYR A 77 -10.02 19.65 -2.58
C TYR A 77 -11.47 19.35 -2.24
N THR A 78 -12.35 20.30 -2.52
CA THR A 78 -13.79 20.14 -2.33
C THR A 78 -14.55 20.30 -3.63
N LYS A 79 -15.63 19.54 -3.80
CA LYS A 79 -16.57 19.66 -4.90
C LYS A 79 -17.96 19.94 -4.35
N GLU A 80 -18.61 20.95 -4.90
CA GLU A 80 -20.01 21.24 -4.63
C GLU A 80 -20.89 20.24 -5.39
N LEU A 81 -21.79 19.57 -4.67
CA LEU A 81 -22.76 18.64 -5.22
C LEU A 81 -24.16 19.10 -4.84
N GLU A 82 -25.04 19.20 -5.83
CA GLU A 82 -26.46 19.44 -5.57
C GLU A 82 -27.13 18.12 -5.18
N ARG A 83 -27.66 18.07 -3.94
CA ARG A 83 -28.47 16.95 -3.46
C ARG A 83 -29.81 17.51 -3.00
N ASN A 84 -30.89 17.12 -3.70
CA ASN A 84 -32.27 17.47 -3.36
C ASN A 84 -32.50 19.00 -3.21
N GLY A 85 -31.94 19.81 -4.11
CA GLY A 85 -32.08 21.28 -4.07
C GLY A 85 -31.20 21.99 -3.04
N THR A 86 -30.31 21.27 -2.34
CA THR A 86 -29.31 21.85 -1.42
C THR A 86 -27.90 21.61 -1.97
N ILE A 87 -27.07 22.65 -2.01
CA ILE A 87 -25.65 22.54 -2.37
C ILE A 87 -24.89 22.02 -1.16
N VAL A 88 -24.24 20.86 -1.31
CA VAL A 88 -23.43 20.22 -0.27
C VAL A 88 -21.98 20.20 -0.74
N THR A 89 -21.09 20.79 0.05
CA THR A 89 -19.64 20.69 -0.17
C THR A 89 -19.17 19.29 0.23
N SER A 90 -18.69 18.53 -0.75
CA SER A 90 -18.11 17.20 -0.55
C SER A 90 -16.60 17.23 -0.73
N GLU A 91 -15.87 16.38 -0.02
CA GLU A 91 -14.43 16.23 -0.22
C GLU A 91 -14.17 15.46 -1.53
N ARG A 92 -13.23 15.95 -2.33
CA ARG A 92 -12.81 15.37 -3.60
C ARG A 92 -11.42 14.75 -3.43
N PRO A 93 -11.14 13.57 -4.01
CA PRO A 93 -9.78 13.05 -4.04
C PRO A 93 -8.87 13.94 -4.87
N PHE A 94 -7.59 13.96 -4.49
CA PHE A 94 -6.52 14.62 -5.21
C PHE A 94 -6.36 14.03 -6.61
N ASP A 95 -6.32 14.88 -7.64
CA ASP A 95 -6.29 14.46 -9.04
C ASP A 95 -4.88 14.40 -9.62
N GLY A 96 -4.70 13.58 -10.66
CA GLY A 96 -3.41 13.42 -11.33
C GLY A 96 -2.92 14.71 -11.98
N LYS A 97 -3.82 15.54 -12.54
CA LYS A 97 -3.42 16.84 -13.11
C LYS A 97 -2.91 17.80 -12.03
N GLU A 98 -3.60 17.85 -10.89
CA GLU A 98 -3.17 18.67 -9.75
C GLU A 98 -1.82 18.21 -9.19
N TYR A 99 -1.53 16.90 -9.25
CA TYR A 99 -0.21 16.37 -8.95
C TYR A 99 0.85 16.84 -9.92
N LEU A 100 0.58 16.80 -11.23
CA LEU A 100 1.53 17.28 -12.25
C LEU A 100 1.84 18.77 -12.07
N ASP A 101 0.82 19.57 -11.80
CA ASP A 101 0.99 21.02 -11.56
C ASP A 101 1.84 21.28 -10.30
N LEU A 102 1.58 20.55 -9.21
CA LEU A 102 2.35 20.64 -7.95
C LEU A 102 3.78 20.12 -8.12
N TRP A 103 3.97 19.03 -8.86
CA TRP A 103 5.30 18.50 -9.14
C TRP A 103 6.12 19.49 -9.99
N ALA A 104 5.48 20.10 -10.99
CA ALA A 104 6.13 21.08 -11.85
C ALA A 104 6.52 22.35 -11.07
N SER A 105 5.70 22.78 -10.10
CA SER A 105 6.04 23.92 -9.24
C SER A 105 7.21 23.64 -8.31
N ASP A 106 7.30 22.43 -7.75
CA ASP A 106 8.29 22.08 -6.74
C ASP A 106 9.65 21.68 -7.37
N ASN A 107 9.64 21.11 -8.59
CA ASN A 107 10.82 20.55 -9.25
C ASN A 107 11.22 21.32 -10.52
N GLY A 108 11.07 22.64 -10.53
CA GLY A 108 11.34 23.51 -11.69
C GLY A 108 12.64 23.21 -12.47
N PRO A 109 13.79 22.94 -11.82
CA PRO A 109 15.02 22.59 -12.53
C PRO A 109 14.92 21.31 -13.40
N GLU A 110 14.27 20.27 -12.90
CA GLU A 110 14.08 18.99 -13.62
C GLU A 110 13.12 19.17 -14.81
N VAL A 111 12.08 19.99 -14.63
CA VAL A 111 11.12 20.31 -15.69
C VAL A 111 11.82 21.03 -16.85
N LEU A 112 12.61 22.06 -16.54
CA LEU A 112 13.33 22.84 -17.55
C LEU A 112 14.35 21.98 -18.31
N GLU A 113 15.01 21.04 -17.63
CA GLU A 113 15.93 20.10 -18.25
C GLU A 113 15.19 19.14 -19.21
N GLN A 114 14.05 18.58 -18.80
CA GLN A 114 13.23 17.74 -19.68
C GLN A 114 12.69 18.51 -20.89
N GLU A 115 12.23 19.75 -20.71
CA GLU A 115 11.77 20.60 -21.82
C GLU A 115 12.89 20.88 -22.82
N ARG A 116 14.11 21.15 -22.32
CA ARG A 116 15.29 21.34 -23.17
C ARG A 116 15.59 20.07 -23.98
N LEU A 117 15.66 18.91 -23.33
CA LEU A 117 15.92 17.63 -24.01
C LEU A 117 14.86 17.31 -25.06
N ARG A 118 13.59 17.62 -24.78
CA ARG A 118 12.47 17.43 -25.72
C ARG A 118 12.56 18.37 -26.92
N ASN A 119 12.98 19.62 -26.71
CA ASN A 119 13.18 20.58 -27.80
C ASN A 119 14.36 20.16 -28.69
N GLU A 120 15.45 19.68 -28.08
CA GLU A 120 16.60 19.13 -28.80
C GLU A 120 16.21 17.90 -29.65
N SER A 121 15.47 16.95 -29.08
CA SER A 121 15.00 15.77 -29.81
C SER A 121 14.08 16.14 -30.98
N ALA A 122 13.13 17.06 -30.77
CA ALA A 122 12.25 17.54 -31.83
C ALA A 122 13.01 18.25 -32.98
N SER A 123 14.04 19.02 -32.64
CA SER A 123 14.89 19.67 -33.64
C SER A 123 15.67 18.65 -34.49
N SER A 124 16.14 17.56 -33.87
CA SER A 124 16.89 16.49 -34.54
C SER A 124 16.02 15.67 -35.51
N GLU A 125 14.79 15.33 -35.12
CA GLU A 125 13.82 14.62 -35.96
C GLU A 125 13.41 15.44 -37.19
N SER A 126 13.21 16.75 -37.01
CA SER A 126 12.87 17.66 -38.11
C SER A 126 13.98 17.80 -39.16
N THR A 127 15.24 17.66 -38.74
CA THR A 127 16.42 17.72 -39.61
C THR A 127 16.59 16.40 -40.38
N SER A 128 16.32 15.25 -39.74
CA SER A 128 16.37 13.93 -40.38
C SER A 128 15.25 13.69 -41.40
N THR A 129 14.09 14.33 -41.25
CA THR A 129 12.92 14.12 -42.14
C THR A 129 13.00 14.95 -43.44
N ARG A 130 13.94 15.90 -43.51
CA ARG A 130 14.14 16.79 -44.68
C ARG A 130 15.29 16.38 -45.61
N GLN A 131 15.93 15.23 -45.37
CA GLN A 131 16.95 14.65 -46.26
C GLN A 131 16.38 13.46 -47.05
#